data_AF-A0A1Y4BAI4-F1
#
_entry.id   AF-A0A1Y4BAI4-F1
#
_cell.length_a   1.000
_cell.length_b   1.000
_cell.length_c   1.000
_cell.angle_alpha   90.00
_cell.angle_beta   90.00
_cell.angle_gamma   90.00
#
_symmetry.space_group_name_H-M   'P 1'
#
loop_
_entity.id
_entity.type
_entity.pdbx_description
1 polymer ?
#
loop_
_entity_poly.entity_id
_entity_poly.type
_entity_poly.pdbx_seq_one_letter_code
_entity_poly.pdbx_strand_id
1 'polypeptide(L)'
;MRSPNPYIILLMQQAFKKQGFVVVFLLLFNLVTLLGRDSTFIDAAFFTFWGYGCGYANVLEFLGFLIFALAPIYFFSGNLTQHSISQENFVVIRLRKKRNWLLIIQISFVIAVLLYFFSYFLTLSISSILLGRFTLEAEKVTALLQGTVPMIDTTASIFKAMALRVLELCCVQEILLLIYACVQNISVSFFVILLMYLPLLYVNWIWYPFGASSIQRFIVQDNALTWGAIYLAIYIIGYFLLRQWGIKKIFD
;
A
#
# COMPACT_ATOMS: atom_id res chain seq x y z
N MET A 1 1.69 12.93 -33.28
CA MET A 1 1.97 12.60 -31.86
C MET A 1 0.91 13.30 -31.01
N ARG A 2 0.05 12.58 -30.28
CA ARG A 2 -0.92 13.21 -29.36
C ARG A 2 -0.17 13.68 -28.14
N SER A 3 -0.30 14.96 -27.78
CA SER A 3 0.34 15.49 -26.57
C SER A 3 -0.13 14.72 -25.34
N PRO A 4 0.75 14.48 -24.35
CA PRO A 4 0.36 13.87 -23.09
C PRO A 4 -0.76 14.72 -22.47
N ASN A 5 -1.82 14.03 -22.04
CA ASN A 5 -3.02 14.67 -21.50
C ASN A 5 -2.62 15.64 -20.37
N PRO A 6 -2.93 16.94 -20.46
CA PRO A 6 -2.50 17.95 -19.48
C PRO A 6 -2.95 17.62 -18.05
N TYR A 7 -4.01 16.83 -17.90
CA TYR A 7 -4.48 16.31 -16.61
C TYR A 7 -3.56 15.26 -15.97
N ILE A 8 -2.95 14.41 -16.79
CA ILE A 8 -1.94 13.45 -16.30
C ILE A 8 -0.74 14.26 -15.82
N ILE A 9 -0.35 15.31 -16.55
CA ILE A 9 0.77 16.17 -16.18
C ILE A 9 0.48 16.93 -14.87
N LEU A 10 -0.74 17.44 -14.69
CA LEU A 10 -1.13 18.19 -13.49
C LEU A 10 -1.26 17.27 -12.25
N LEU A 11 -1.89 16.09 -12.41
CA LEU A 11 -1.92 15.05 -11.38
C LEU A 11 -0.51 14.54 -11.05
N MET A 12 0.36 14.36 -12.06
CA MET A 12 1.75 13.98 -11.85
C MET A 12 2.52 15.08 -11.14
N GLN A 13 2.43 16.35 -11.54
CA GLN A 13 3.11 17.48 -10.89
C GLN A 13 2.72 17.65 -9.42
N GLN A 14 1.46 17.43 -9.09
CA GLN A 14 0.99 17.50 -7.69
C GLN A 14 1.34 16.24 -6.90
N ALA A 15 1.28 15.06 -7.54
CA ALA A 15 1.88 13.84 -6.98
C ALA A 15 3.37 14.07 -6.67
N PHE A 16 4.12 14.75 -7.54
CA PHE A 16 5.52 15.13 -7.33
C PHE A 16 5.71 16.10 -6.14
N LYS A 17 4.85 17.12 -5.96
CA LYS A 17 4.93 18.03 -4.79
C LYS A 17 4.72 17.29 -3.46
N LYS A 18 3.74 16.40 -3.40
CA LYS A 18 3.50 15.59 -2.19
C LYS A 18 4.49 14.44 -2.04
N GLN A 19 5.11 13.98 -3.13
CA GLN A 19 6.19 13.00 -3.09
C GLN A 19 7.40 13.52 -2.31
N GLY A 20 7.72 14.81 -2.34
CA GLY A 20 8.77 15.38 -1.48
C GLY A 20 8.50 15.11 0.00
N PHE A 21 7.27 15.33 0.46
CA PHE A 21 6.86 15.03 1.83
C PHE A 21 6.89 13.52 2.13
N VAL A 22 6.42 12.69 1.20
CA VAL A 22 6.47 11.22 1.31
C VAL A 22 7.91 10.73 1.43
N VAL A 23 8.84 11.26 0.63
CA VAL A 23 10.27 10.89 0.65
C VAL A 23 10.90 11.29 1.98
N VAL A 24 10.66 12.51 2.46
CA VAL A 24 11.17 12.96 3.77
C VAL A 24 10.61 12.11 4.90
N PHE A 25 9.30 11.84 4.88
CA PHE A 25 8.65 10.97 5.85
C PHE A 25 9.25 9.56 5.84
N LEU A 26 9.41 8.95 4.67
CA LEU A 26 10.00 7.61 4.52
C LEU A 26 11.47 7.58 4.96
N LEU A 27 12.24 8.62 4.67
CA LEU A 27 13.62 8.76 5.13
C LEU A 27 13.68 8.77 6.66
N LEU A 28 12.88 9.63 7.31
CA LEU A 28 12.82 9.70 8.77
C LEU A 28 12.33 8.37 9.38
N PHE A 29 11.29 7.77 8.79
CA PHE A 29 10.77 6.48 9.22
C PHE A 29 11.84 5.38 9.13
N ASN A 30 12.58 5.30 8.03
CA ASN A 30 13.65 4.33 7.83
C ASN A 30 14.83 4.57 8.77
N LEU A 31 15.23 5.82 9.00
CA LEU A 31 16.26 6.17 9.98
C LEU A 31 15.87 5.72 11.39
N VAL A 32 14.64 6.04 11.84
CA VAL A 32 14.14 5.61 13.15
C VAL A 32 14.10 4.08 13.25
N THR A 33 13.66 3.40 12.20
CA THR A 33 13.56 1.93 12.16
C THR A 33 14.94 1.29 12.28
N LEU A 34 15.92 1.76 11.53
CA LEU A 34 17.30 1.26 11.57
C LEU A 34 17.98 1.55 12.91
N LEU A 35 17.80 2.76 13.46
CA LEU A 35 18.33 3.13 14.78
C LEU A 35 17.74 2.24 15.88
N GLY A 36 16.44 1.94 15.82
CA GLY A 36 15.72 1.16 16.84
C GLY A 36 15.98 -0.35 16.81
N ARG A 37 16.43 -0.93 15.69
CA ARG A 37 16.56 -2.40 15.53
C ARG A 37 17.98 -2.90 15.23
N ASP A 38 18.96 -2.01 15.12
CA ASP A 38 20.33 -2.35 14.75
C ASP A 38 20.40 -3.31 13.54
N SER A 39 19.52 -3.11 12.56
CA SER A 39 19.29 -4.05 11.46
C SER A 39 20.04 -3.62 10.19
N THR A 40 20.41 -4.60 9.37
CA THR A 40 20.98 -4.35 8.02
C THR A 40 19.91 -3.88 7.03
N PHE A 41 20.33 -3.47 5.84
CA PHE A 41 19.41 -3.11 4.74
C PHE A 41 18.39 -4.22 4.44
N ILE A 42 18.85 -5.47 4.26
CA ILE A 42 17.95 -6.60 3.94
C ILE A 42 17.09 -6.97 5.14
N ASP A 43 17.63 -6.95 6.35
CA ASP A 43 16.86 -7.22 7.57
C ASP A 43 15.73 -6.19 7.72
N ALA A 44 16.03 -4.90 7.55
CA ALA A 44 15.03 -3.83 7.65
C ALA A 44 13.95 -3.92 6.57
N ALA A 45 14.35 -4.24 5.33
CA ALA A 45 13.41 -4.48 4.25
C ALA A 45 12.48 -5.66 4.59
N PHE A 46 13.05 -6.78 5.02
CA PHE A 46 12.29 -7.96 5.42
C PHE A 46 11.33 -7.66 6.58
N PHE A 47 11.80 -7.00 7.64
CA PHE A 47 10.97 -6.65 8.80
C PHE A 47 9.84 -5.68 8.47
N THR A 48 10.00 -4.83 7.45
CA THR A 48 8.93 -3.94 6.99
C THR A 48 7.80 -4.73 6.31
N PHE A 49 8.15 -5.80 5.60
CA PHE A 49 7.19 -6.70 4.96
C PHE A 49 6.78 -7.90 5.83
N TRP A 50 7.47 -8.14 6.95
CA TRP A 50 7.22 -9.25 7.88
C TRP A 50 5.75 -9.32 8.27
N GLY A 51 5.21 -8.17 8.65
CA GLY A 51 3.80 -7.99 8.99
C GLY A 51 3.37 -8.79 10.21
N TYR A 52 2.12 -9.24 10.22
CA TYR A 52 1.46 -9.77 11.41
C TYR A 52 0.77 -11.11 11.13
N GLY A 53 1.15 -12.15 11.88
CA GLY A 53 0.61 -13.50 11.81
C GLY A 53 0.80 -14.24 13.14
N CYS A 54 -0.23 -14.94 13.60
CA CYS A 54 -0.15 -15.91 14.70
C CYS A 54 0.37 -15.38 16.07
N GLY A 55 -0.39 -14.48 16.71
CA GLY A 55 -0.54 -14.53 18.18
C GLY A 55 0.45 -13.76 19.05
N TYR A 56 1.45 -13.06 18.51
CA TYR A 56 2.33 -12.18 19.31
C TYR A 56 2.05 -10.70 19.02
N ALA A 57 1.68 -9.95 20.06
CA ALA A 57 1.32 -8.54 19.98
C ALA A 57 2.51 -7.64 20.36
N ASN A 58 3.48 -7.48 19.47
CA ASN A 58 4.34 -6.30 19.55
C ASN A 58 3.63 -5.13 18.84
N VAL A 59 2.96 -4.29 19.64
CA VAL A 59 2.13 -3.16 19.18
C VAL A 59 2.92 -2.22 18.27
N LEU A 60 4.22 -2.04 18.51
CA LEU A 60 5.06 -1.16 17.70
C LEU A 60 5.26 -1.68 16.28
N GLU A 61 5.40 -3.00 16.11
CA GLU A 61 5.57 -3.60 14.78
C GLU A 61 4.27 -3.59 13.99
N PHE A 62 3.16 -3.81 14.69
CA PHE A 62 1.82 -3.66 14.12
C PHE A 62 1.54 -2.23 13.67
N LEU A 63 1.88 -1.23 14.49
CA LEU A 63 1.77 0.18 14.12
C LEU A 63 2.67 0.54 12.94
N GLY A 64 3.92 0.07 12.93
CA GLY A 64 4.83 0.26 11.81
C GLY A 64 4.29 -0.34 10.51
N PHE A 65 3.74 -1.55 10.58
CA PHE A 65 3.06 -2.20 9.46
C PHE A 65 1.85 -1.40 8.97
N LEU A 66 0.98 -0.95 9.89
CA LEU A 66 -0.19 -0.15 9.54
C LEU A 66 0.19 1.15 8.85
N ILE A 67 1.17 1.88 9.41
CA ILE A 67 1.67 3.13 8.83
C ILE A 67 2.20 2.88 7.43
N PHE A 68 3.05 1.86 7.25
CA PHE A 68 3.64 1.53 5.96
C PHE A 68 2.59 1.09 4.93
N ALA A 69 1.59 0.30 5.34
CA ALA A 69 0.53 -0.20 4.48
C ALA A 69 -0.47 0.90 4.09
N LEU A 70 -0.84 1.77 5.02
CA LEU A 70 -1.89 2.76 4.80
C LEU A 70 -1.39 4.10 4.28
N ALA A 71 -0.09 4.39 4.35
CA ALA A 71 0.48 5.63 3.83
C ALA A 71 0.09 5.90 2.35
N PRO A 72 0.23 4.95 1.39
CA PRO A 72 -0.19 5.18 0.01
C PRO A 72 -1.69 5.54 -0.11
N ILE A 73 -2.54 4.86 0.65
CA ILE A 73 -3.99 5.09 0.68
C ILE A 73 -4.31 6.46 1.29
N TYR A 74 -3.64 6.84 2.37
CA TYR A 74 -3.80 8.13 3.03
C TYR A 74 -3.45 9.28 2.08
N PHE A 75 -2.26 9.26 1.46
CA PHE A 75 -1.86 10.31 0.52
C PHE A 75 -2.77 10.38 -0.71
N PHE A 76 -3.23 9.23 -1.19
CA PHE A 76 -4.20 9.16 -2.29
C PHE A 76 -5.56 9.76 -1.88
N SER A 77 -6.08 9.41 -0.70
CA SER A 77 -7.35 9.94 -0.18
C SER A 77 -7.31 11.47 0.01
N GLY A 78 -6.17 12.00 0.49
CA GLY A 78 -5.93 13.44 0.61
C GLY A 78 -5.76 14.18 -0.72
N ASN A 79 -5.52 13.47 -1.82
CA ASN A 79 -5.58 14.05 -3.17
C ASN A 79 -7.01 14.07 -3.70
N LEU A 80 -7.82 13.06 -3.37
CA LEU A 80 -9.22 13.04 -3.77
C LEU A 80 -10.01 14.21 -3.15
N THR A 81 -9.83 14.49 -1.85
CA THR A 81 -10.48 15.62 -1.14
C THR A 81 -10.21 16.99 -1.74
N GLN A 82 -8.94 17.26 -2.07
CA GLN A 82 -8.54 18.57 -2.59
C GLN A 82 -9.04 18.83 -4.01
N HIS A 83 -9.41 17.77 -4.73
CA HIS A 83 -9.79 17.81 -6.14
C HIS A 83 -11.25 17.45 -6.42
N SER A 84 -11.99 16.95 -5.43
CA SER A 84 -13.44 16.81 -5.49
C SER A 84 -14.20 18.13 -5.34
N ILE A 85 -13.51 19.25 -5.05
CA ILE A 85 -14.14 20.58 -4.83
C ILE A 85 -13.37 21.69 -5.55
N SER A 86 -12.93 21.47 -6.80
CA SER A 86 -12.71 22.60 -7.70
C SER A 86 -13.67 22.47 -8.88
N GLN A 87 -14.43 23.53 -9.16
CA GLN A 87 -15.41 23.58 -10.25
C GLN A 87 -14.79 23.19 -11.61
N GLU A 88 -13.49 23.36 -11.77
CA GLU A 88 -12.72 22.98 -12.95
C GLU A 88 -12.70 21.45 -13.19
N ASN A 89 -12.60 20.64 -12.13
CA ASN A 89 -12.62 19.19 -12.26
C ASN A 89 -14.03 18.66 -12.57
N PHE A 90 -15.06 19.31 -12.04
CA PHE A 90 -16.45 18.96 -12.34
C PHE A 90 -16.79 19.20 -13.82
N VAL A 91 -16.30 20.30 -14.39
CA VAL A 91 -16.47 20.63 -15.82
C VAL A 91 -15.70 19.65 -16.70
N VAL A 92 -14.46 19.29 -16.36
CA VAL A 92 -13.67 18.31 -17.14
C VAL A 92 -14.22 16.89 -17.03
N ILE A 93 -14.75 16.47 -15.87
CA ILE A 93 -15.41 15.18 -15.69
C ILE A 93 -16.79 15.13 -16.38
N ARG A 94 -17.48 16.26 -16.53
CA ARG A 94 -18.66 16.36 -17.42
C ARG A 94 -18.28 16.30 -18.89
N LEU A 95 -17.17 16.92 -19.29
CA LEU A 95 -16.69 16.96 -20.68
C LEU A 95 -16.05 15.63 -21.13
N ARG A 96 -15.52 14.80 -20.21
CA ARG A 96 -15.05 13.43 -20.49
C ARG A 96 -16.11 12.42 -20.09
N LYS A 97 -16.27 11.32 -20.85
CA LYS A 97 -17.18 10.23 -20.43
C LYS A 97 -16.77 9.77 -19.01
N LYS A 98 -17.68 9.85 -18.02
CA LYS A 98 -17.49 9.41 -16.60
C LYS A 98 -16.78 8.05 -16.48
N ARG A 99 -16.94 7.18 -17.49
CA ARG A 99 -16.32 5.86 -17.65
C ARG A 99 -14.79 5.85 -17.74
N ASN A 100 -14.16 6.92 -18.24
CA ASN A 100 -12.70 7.02 -18.34
C ASN A 100 -12.04 7.50 -17.04
N TRP A 101 -12.81 8.10 -16.13
CA TRP A 101 -12.29 8.65 -14.88
C TRP A 101 -11.75 7.55 -13.94
N LEU A 102 -12.52 6.46 -13.77
CA LEU A 102 -12.12 5.33 -12.92
C LEU A 102 -10.80 4.71 -13.40
N LEU A 103 -10.65 4.50 -14.72
CA LEU A 103 -9.43 3.95 -15.30
C LEU A 103 -8.22 4.85 -15.05
N ILE A 104 -8.38 6.17 -15.22
CA ILE A 104 -7.30 7.13 -14.97
C ILE A 104 -6.88 7.10 -13.51
N ILE A 105 -7.84 7.07 -12.60
CA ILE A 105 -7.56 6.98 -11.17
C ILE A 105 -6.81 5.69 -10.82
N GLN A 106 -7.23 4.55 -11.37
CA GLN A 106 -6.55 3.28 -11.13
C GLN A 106 -5.10 3.32 -11.61
N ILE A 107 -4.86 3.81 -12.83
CA ILE A 107 -3.51 3.96 -13.37
C ILE A 107 -2.66 4.91 -12.51
N SER A 108 -3.22 6.06 -12.14
CA SER A 108 -2.53 7.03 -11.28
C SER A 108 -2.18 6.45 -9.91
N PHE A 109 -3.07 5.65 -9.33
CA PHE A 109 -2.83 4.99 -8.05
C PHE A 109 -1.72 3.94 -8.16
N VAL A 110 -1.75 3.07 -9.19
CA VAL A 110 -0.69 2.08 -9.42
C VAL A 110 0.67 2.75 -9.58
N ILE A 111 0.76 3.82 -10.38
CA ILE A 111 2.00 4.59 -10.55
C ILE A 111 2.47 5.16 -9.19
N ALA A 112 1.56 5.71 -8.39
CA ALA A 112 1.89 6.27 -7.08
C ALA A 112 2.42 5.21 -6.11
N VAL A 113 1.82 4.01 -6.09
CA VAL A 113 2.26 2.87 -5.27
C VAL A 113 3.65 2.39 -5.70
N LEU A 114 3.91 2.28 -7.00
CA LEU A 114 5.24 1.89 -7.50
C LEU A 114 6.31 2.93 -7.14
N LEU A 115 6.00 4.23 -7.28
CA LEU A 115 6.90 5.31 -6.86
C LEU A 115 7.11 5.33 -5.34
N TYR A 116 6.10 4.98 -4.55
CA TYR A 116 6.21 4.84 -3.10
C TYR A 116 7.20 3.72 -2.74
N PHE A 117 7.07 2.53 -3.33
CA PHE A 117 8.02 1.44 -3.07
C PHE A 117 9.43 1.79 -3.54
N PHE A 118 9.58 2.40 -4.71
CA PHE A 118 10.86 2.88 -5.20
C PHE A 118 11.50 3.88 -4.21
N SER A 119 10.73 4.85 -3.75
CA SER A 119 11.17 5.85 -2.76
C SER A 119 11.54 5.20 -1.42
N TYR A 120 10.78 4.20 -0.99
CA TYR A 120 11.06 3.45 0.22
C TYR A 120 12.41 2.73 0.13
N PHE A 121 12.66 1.94 -0.93
CA PHE A 121 13.94 1.25 -1.08
C PHE A 121 15.10 2.23 -1.26
N LEU A 122 14.90 3.33 -1.99
CA LEU A 122 15.91 4.36 -2.15
C LEU A 122 16.28 5.01 -0.81
N THR A 123 15.28 5.41 -0.01
CA THR A 123 15.52 6.02 1.30
C THR A 123 16.08 5.01 2.31
N LEU A 124 15.70 3.73 2.22
CA LEU A 124 16.27 2.66 3.04
C LEU A 124 17.74 2.43 2.70
N SER A 125 18.11 2.40 1.41
CA SER A 125 19.49 2.30 0.96
C SER A 125 20.33 3.47 1.46
N ILE A 126 19.86 4.71 1.27
CA ILE A 126 20.55 5.91 1.76
C ILE A 126 20.74 5.86 3.28
N SER A 127 19.68 5.53 4.03
CA SER A 127 19.73 5.44 5.49
C SER A 127 20.70 4.36 5.97
N SER A 128 20.73 3.21 5.29
CA SER A 128 21.62 2.10 5.62
C SER A 128 23.08 2.44 5.33
N ILE A 129 23.36 3.15 4.23
CA ILE A 129 24.71 3.65 3.90
C ILE A 129 25.17 4.68 4.95
N LEU A 130 24.32 5.62 5.31
CA LEU A 130 24.63 6.65 6.31
C LEU A 130 24.99 6.06 7.68
N LEU A 131 24.37 4.95 8.06
CA LEU A 131 24.63 4.25 9.32
C LEU A 131 25.71 3.17 9.21
N GLY A 132 26.33 2.97 8.03
CA GLY A 132 27.33 1.93 7.81
C GLY A 132 26.80 0.49 7.86
N ARG A 133 25.49 0.29 7.62
CA ARG A 133 24.76 -0.99 7.74
C ARG A 133 24.24 -1.53 6.41
N PHE A 134 24.86 -1.13 5.31
CA PHE A 134 24.49 -1.62 3.98
C PHE A 134 25.10 -3.00 3.74
N THR A 135 24.34 -4.05 4.01
CA THR A 135 24.70 -5.43 3.66
C THR A 135 23.51 -6.12 3.00
N LEU A 136 23.82 -7.03 2.07
CA LEU A 136 22.83 -7.90 1.42
C LEU A 136 22.61 -9.22 2.17
N GLU A 137 23.33 -9.41 3.28
CA GLU A 137 23.22 -10.57 4.14
C GLU A 137 22.16 -10.32 5.22
N ALA A 138 21.29 -11.31 5.42
CA ALA A 138 20.14 -11.23 6.30
C ALA A 138 20.42 -11.93 7.64
N GLU A 139 21.48 -11.54 8.34
CA GLU A 139 21.96 -12.22 9.55
C GLU A 139 20.87 -12.31 10.63
N LYS A 140 20.13 -11.23 10.89
CA LYS A 140 19.09 -11.24 11.93
C LYS A 140 17.85 -12.02 11.50
N VAL A 141 17.46 -11.92 10.24
CA VAL A 141 16.32 -12.67 9.70
C VAL A 141 16.61 -14.17 9.69
N THR A 142 17.80 -14.56 9.24
CA THR A 142 18.23 -15.96 9.24
C THR A 142 18.30 -16.51 10.66
N ALA A 143 18.84 -15.77 11.63
CA ALA A 143 18.82 -16.16 13.03
C ALA A 143 17.39 -16.30 13.59
N LEU A 144 16.47 -15.40 13.21
CA LEU A 144 15.08 -15.44 13.68
C LEU A 144 14.27 -16.60 13.07
N LEU A 145 14.62 -17.04 11.86
CA LEU A 145 13.97 -18.14 11.15
C LEU A 145 14.64 -19.51 11.38
N GLN A 146 15.89 -19.54 11.85
CA GLN A 146 16.62 -20.74 12.23
C GLN A 146 15.86 -21.48 13.36
N GLY A 147 15.07 -22.48 12.97
CA GLY A 147 14.30 -23.33 13.87
C GLY A 147 12.81 -23.45 13.53
N THR A 148 12.25 -22.57 12.69
CA THR A 148 10.81 -22.57 12.38
C THR A 148 10.47 -22.89 10.92
N VAL A 149 11.36 -22.64 9.96
CA VAL A 149 11.07 -22.79 8.52
C VAL A 149 12.35 -23.20 7.76
N PRO A 150 12.28 -24.05 6.71
CA PRO A 150 13.42 -24.31 5.83
C PRO A 150 14.03 -23.03 5.25
N MET A 151 15.31 -23.07 4.85
CA MET A 151 16.06 -21.97 4.21
C MET A 151 15.19 -21.18 3.21
N ILE A 152 14.68 -20.03 3.64
CA ILE A 152 13.91 -19.12 2.80
C ILE A 152 14.88 -18.16 2.13
N ASP A 153 14.73 -17.99 0.82
CA ASP A 153 15.32 -16.86 0.13
C ASP A 153 14.63 -15.56 0.57
N THR A 154 15.32 -14.81 1.45
CA THR A 154 14.87 -13.54 2.01
C THR A 154 14.52 -12.53 0.91
N THR A 155 15.31 -12.48 -0.15
CA THR A 155 15.12 -11.54 -1.25
C THR A 155 13.87 -11.87 -2.05
N ALA A 156 13.70 -13.15 -2.42
CA ALA A 156 12.51 -13.62 -3.13
C ALA A 156 11.23 -13.39 -2.31
N SER A 157 11.31 -13.53 -0.98
CA SER A 157 10.18 -13.29 -0.08
C SER A 157 9.79 -11.81 -0.02
N ILE A 158 10.76 -10.89 0.01
CA ILE A 158 10.50 -9.45 -0.06
C ILE A 158 9.80 -9.11 -1.39
N PHE A 159 10.27 -9.64 -2.52
CA PHE A 159 9.63 -9.39 -3.82
C PHE A 159 8.21 -9.94 -3.91
N LYS A 160 7.98 -11.17 -3.41
CA LYS A 160 6.62 -11.76 -3.34
C LYS A 160 5.69 -10.91 -2.47
N ALA A 161 6.16 -10.48 -1.30
CA ALA A 161 5.40 -9.62 -0.39
C ALA A 161 5.07 -8.27 -1.03
N MET A 162 6.04 -7.66 -1.71
CA MET A 162 5.85 -6.40 -2.43
C MET A 162 4.80 -6.55 -3.53
N ALA A 163 4.87 -7.60 -4.36
CA ALA A 163 3.89 -7.85 -5.41
C ALA A 163 2.47 -8.04 -4.84
N LEU A 164 2.34 -8.84 -3.77
CA LEU A 164 1.06 -9.02 -3.07
C LEU A 164 0.57 -7.72 -2.43
N ARG A 165 1.47 -6.89 -1.91
CA ARG A 165 1.10 -5.60 -1.31
C ARG A 165 0.56 -4.64 -2.35
N VAL A 166 1.15 -4.59 -3.55
CA VAL A 166 0.63 -3.77 -4.66
C VAL A 166 -0.80 -4.19 -4.99
N LEU A 167 -1.06 -5.50 -5.12
CA LEU A 167 -2.40 -6.02 -5.39
C LEU A 167 -3.39 -5.70 -4.26
N GLU A 168 -2.99 -5.91 -3.01
CA GLU A 168 -3.80 -5.58 -1.84
C GLU A 168 -4.16 -4.10 -1.81
N LEU A 169 -3.19 -3.20 -2.06
CA LEU A 169 -3.42 -1.76 -2.09
C LEU A 169 -4.40 -1.35 -3.18
N CYS A 170 -4.35 -1.97 -4.36
CA CYS A 170 -5.35 -1.74 -5.40
C CYS A 170 -6.76 -2.15 -4.94
N CYS A 171 -6.89 -3.31 -4.27
CA CYS A 171 -8.17 -3.73 -3.71
C CYS A 171 -8.68 -2.77 -2.64
N VAL A 172 -7.81 -2.37 -1.72
CA VAL A 172 -8.13 -1.42 -0.63
C VAL A 172 -8.57 -0.08 -1.20
N GLN A 173 -7.93 0.40 -2.27
CA GLN A 173 -8.30 1.63 -2.93
C GLN A 173 -9.69 1.53 -3.60
N GLU A 174 -10.08 0.38 -4.15
CA GLU A 174 -11.44 0.19 -4.66
C GLU A 174 -12.49 0.15 -3.55
N ILE A 175 -12.19 -0.53 -2.44
CA ILE A 175 -13.07 -0.59 -1.27
C ILE A 175 -13.24 0.81 -0.67
N LEU A 176 -12.17 1.61 -0.61
CA LEU A 176 -12.22 3.01 -0.19
C LEU A 176 -13.21 3.81 -1.06
N LEU A 177 -13.13 3.68 -2.38
CA LEU A 177 -14.02 4.38 -3.31
C LEU A 177 -15.48 3.89 -3.20
N LEU A 178 -15.70 2.60 -2.94
CA LEU A 178 -17.02 2.04 -2.72
C LEU A 178 -17.65 2.58 -1.43
N ILE A 179 -16.91 2.61 -0.33
CA ILE A 179 -17.38 3.21 0.93
C ILE A 179 -17.63 4.70 0.73
N TYR A 180 -16.76 5.40 0.01
CA TYR A 180 -16.94 6.82 -0.31
C TYR A 180 -18.22 7.06 -1.12
N ALA A 181 -18.55 6.19 -2.08
CA ALA A 181 -19.80 6.28 -2.83
C ALA A 181 -21.05 6.17 -1.93
N CYS A 182 -20.96 5.42 -0.82
CA CYS A 182 -22.04 5.29 0.16
C CYS A 182 -22.13 6.49 1.12
N VAL A 183 -20.98 6.91 1.68
CA VAL A 183 -20.92 7.83 2.82
C VAL A 183 -20.70 9.29 2.38
N GLN A 184 -20.16 9.51 1.18
CA GLN A 184 -19.74 10.83 0.65
C GLN A 184 -18.74 11.56 1.56
N ASN A 185 -18.07 10.83 2.46
CA ASN A 185 -17.04 11.34 3.33
C ASN A 185 -15.82 10.43 3.27
N ILE A 186 -14.76 10.96 2.68
CA ILE A 186 -13.50 10.26 2.45
C ILE A 186 -12.70 10.03 3.73
N SER A 187 -12.82 10.92 4.73
CA SER A 187 -12.21 10.70 6.05
C SER A 187 -12.86 9.49 6.73
N VAL A 188 -14.19 9.40 6.73
CA VAL A 188 -14.91 8.23 7.25
C VAL A 188 -14.54 6.97 6.48
N SER A 189 -14.42 7.06 5.15
CA SER A 189 -14.01 5.93 4.32
C SER A 189 -12.62 5.42 4.69
N PHE A 190 -11.67 6.34 4.93
CA PHE A 190 -10.32 6.01 5.39
C PHE A 190 -10.34 5.37 6.79
N PHE A 191 -11.12 5.91 7.73
CA PHE A 191 -11.27 5.31 9.05
C PHE A 191 -11.85 3.89 9.00
N VAL A 192 -12.81 3.62 8.12
CA VAL A 192 -13.33 2.26 7.93
C VAL A 192 -12.26 1.32 7.38
N ILE A 193 -11.44 1.76 6.42
CA ILE A 193 -10.27 0.98 5.96
C ILE A 193 -9.31 0.69 7.11
N LEU A 194 -8.97 1.70 7.91
CA LEU A 194 -8.11 1.51 9.10
C LEU A 194 -8.70 0.44 10.04
N LEU A 195 -10.02 0.49 10.30
CA LEU A 195 -10.71 -0.50 11.10
C LEU A 195 -10.68 -1.89 10.46
N MET A 196 -10.71 -2.03 9.13
CA MET A 196 -10.61 -3.33 8.44
C MET A 196 -9.23 -3.98 8.58
N TYR A 197 -8.19 -3.21 8.88
CA TYR A 197 -6.88 -3.74 9.25
C TYR A 197 -6.79 -4.13 10.74
N LEU A 198 -7.71 -3.71 11.61
CA LEU A 198 -7.68 -4.11 13.04
C LEU A 198 -8.02 -5.60 13.30
N PRO A 199 -8.94 -6.27 12.57
CA PRO A 199 -9.15 -7.72 12.60
C PRO A 199 -7.92 -8.57 12.24
N LEU A 200 -6.77 -7.95 11.95
CA LEU A 200 -5.48 -8.62 12.07
C LEU A 200 -5.31 -9.24 13.47
N LEU A 201 -5.96 -8.71 14.51
CA LEU A 201 -6.21 -9.38 15.78
C LEU A 201 -7.05 -10.65 15.56
N TYR A 202 -6.38 -11.78 15.46
CA TYR A 202 -6.87 -13.15 15.38
C TYR A 202 -8.28 -13.40 15.98
N VAL A 203 -9.33 -13.24 15.16
CA VAL A 203 -10.70 -13.65 15.52
C VAL A 203 -11.00 -14.98 14.82
N ASN A 204 -11.14 -16.06 15.61
CA ASN A 204 -11.74 -17.34 15.21
C ASN A 204 -11.10 -18.11 14.03
N TRP A 205 -9.78 -18.13 13.87
CA TRP A 205 -9.09 -18.94 12.84
C TRP A 205 -9.43 -18.61 11.37
N ILE A 206 -10.17 -17.52 11.11
CA ILE A 206 -10.52 -17.07 9.76
C ILE A 206 -9.58 -15.93 9.37
N TRP A 207 -8.84 -16.13 8.28
CA TRP A 207 -7.88 -15.16 7.78
C TRP A 207 -8.58 -14.12 6.91
N TYR A 208 -8.60 -12.87 7.36
CA TYR A 208 -9.09 -11.75 6.56
C TYR A 208 -8.11 -11.41 5.43
N PRO A 209 -8.61 -11.01 4.24
CA PRO A 209 -7.77 -10.64 3.11
C PRO A 209 -6.92 -9.41 3.41
N PHE A 210 -7.34 -8.51 4.29
CA PHE A 210 -6.52 -7.37 4.70
C PHE A 210 -5.28 -7.82 5.46
N GLY A 211 -4.11 -7.34 5.02
CA GLY A 211 -2.81 -7.71 5.53
C GLY A 211 -2.30 -9.09 5.11
N ALA A 212 -2.98 -9.81 4.19
CA ALA A 212 -2.48 -11.10 3.69
C ALA A 212 -1.19 -10.99 2.86
N SER A 213 -0.78 -9.77 2.46
CA SER A 213 0.53 -9.51 1.83
C SER A 213 1.72 -9.55 2.79
N SER A 214 1.53 -9.79 4.09
CA SER A 214 2.62 -9.96 5.05
C SER A 214 3.41 -11.25 4.81
N ILE A 215 4.74 -11.18 4.94
CA ILE A 215 5.64 -12.33 4.83
C ILE A 215 5.26 -13.44 5.80
N GLN A 216 4.94 -13.09 7.04
CA GLN A 216 4.58 -14.06 8.06
C GLN A 216 3.40 -14.95 7.66
N ARG A 217 2.41 -14.40 6.94
CA ARG A 217 1.23 -15.16 6.52
C ARG A 217 1.51 -16.15 5.40
N PHE A 218 2.31 -15.78 4.39
CA PHE A 218 2.63 -16.74 3.32
C PHE A 218 3.76 -17.69 3.71
N ILE A 219 4.64 -17.36 4.65
CA ILE A 219 5.60 -18.33 5.20
C ILE A 219 4.87 -19.45 5.95
N VAL A 220 3.86 -19.10 6.75
CA VAL A 220 3.09 -20.07 7.55
C VAL A 220 2.13 -20.88 6.67
N GLN A 221 1.67 -20.34 5.55
CA GLN A 221 0.60 -20.95 4.74
C GLN A 221 1.00 -21.38 3.32
N ASP A 222 2.18 -21.00 2.84
CA ASP A 222 2.68 -21.17 1.46
C ASP A 222 1.63 -20.89 0.34
N ASN A 223 0.77 -19.90 0.58
CA ASN A 223 -0.43 -19.66 -0.22
C ASN A 223 -0.40 -18.33 -0.99
N ALA A 224 0.80 -17.83 -1.32
CA ALA A 224 0.97 -16.54 -2.01
C ALA A 224 0.14 -16.47 -3.32
N LEU A 225 0.08 -17.57 -4.07
CA LEU A 225 -0.67 -17.63 -5.32
C LEU A 225 -2.19 -17.58 -5.08
N THR A 226 -2.67 -18.25 -4.03
CA THR A 226 -4.07 -18.23 -3.59
C THR A 226 -4.51 -16.83 -3.19
N TRP A 227 -3.70 -16.13 -2.40
CA TRP A 227 -3.97 -14.75 -2.02
C TRP A 227 -3.92 -13.79 -3.21
N GLY A 228 -3.00 -14.00 -4.15
CA GLY A 228 -2.96 -13.27 -5.41
C GLY A 228 -4.26 -13.43 -6.21
N ALA A 229 -4.79 -14.65 -6.31
CA ALA A 229 -6.06 -14.92 -6.99
C ALA A 229 -7.25 -14.26 -6.28
N ILE A 230 -7.29 -14.31 -4.94
CA ILE A 230 -8.34 -13.65 -4.15
C ILE A 230 -8.32 -12.14 -4.37
N TYR A 231 -7.14 -11.50 -4.32
CA TYR A 231 -7.04 -10.05 -4.58
C TYR A 231 -7.44 -9.70 -6.00
N LEU A 232 -7.04 -10.48 -7.00
CA LEU A 232 -7.48 -10.25 -8.38
C LEU A 232 -9.00 -10.36 -8.52
N ALA A 233 -9.63 -11.33 -7.87
CA ALA A 233 -11.08 -11.47 -7.89
C ALA A 233 -11.77 -10.25 -7.24
N ILE A 234 -11.29 -9.81 -6.06
CA ILE A 234 -11.81 -8.62 -5.36
C ILE A 234 -11.67 -7.39 -6.25
N TYR A 235 -10.49 -7.18 -6.85
CA TYR A 235 -10.22 -6.04 -7.74
C TYR A 235 -11.11 -6.05 -8.99
N ILE A 236 -11.31 -7.19 -9.64
CA ILE A 236 -12.19 -7.27 -10.82
C ILE A 236 -13.63 -6.94 -10.43
N ILE A 237 -14.14 -7.54 -9.35
CA ILE A 237 -15.52 -7.33 -8.88
C ILE A 237 -15.72 -5.87 -8.45
N GLY A 238 -14.79 -5.32 -7.65
CA GLY A 238 -14.80 -3.94 -7.18
C GLY A 238 -14.81 -2.94 -8.34
N TYR A 239 -13.97 -3.15 -9.35
CA TYR A 239 -13.95 -2.35 -10.56
C TYR A 239 -15.31 -2.32 -11.28
N PHE A 240 -15.95 -3.48 -11.45
CA PHE A 240 -17.27 -3.55 -12.11
C PHE A 240 -18.36 -2.87 -11.29
N LEU A 241 -18.37 -3.05 -9.97
CA LEU A 241 -19.32 -2.39 -9.07
C LEU A 241 -19.18 -0.87 -9.09
N LEU A 242 -17.94 -0.36 -9.01
CA LEU A 242 -17.65 1.07 -9.13
C LEU A 242 -18.10 1.60 -10.49
N ARG A 243 -17.82 0.86 -11.57
CA ARG A 243 -18.17 1.27 -12.93
C ARG A 243 -19.68 1.35 -13.16
N GLN A 244 -20.46 0.43 -12.62
CA GLN A 244 -21.92 0.39 -12.83
C GLN A 244 -22.69 1.29 -11.86
N TRP A 245 -22.31 1.26 -10.58
CA TRP A 245 -23.05 1.89 -9.49
C TRP A 245 -22.29 3.04 -8.83
N GLY A 246 -21.03 2.81 -8.45
CA GLY A 246 -20.24 3.78 -7.67
C GLY A 246 -20.06 5.13 -8.37
N ILE A 247 -19.78 5.14 -9.67
CA ILE A 247 -19.63 6.38 -10.45
C ILE A 247 -20.89 7.23 -10.44
N LYS A 248 -22.09 6.64 -10.44
CA LYS A 248 -23.33 7.43 -10.35
C LYS A 248 -23.39 8.13 -9.00
N LYS A 249 -23.25 7.36 -7.93
CA LYS A 249 -23.28 7.86 -6.54
C LYS A 249 -22.20 8.88 -6.22
N ILE A 250 -21.00 8.76 -6.78
CA ILE A 250 -19.89 9.71 -6.54
C ILE A 250 -20.12 11.07 -7.21
N PHE A 251 -20.91 11.13 -8.29
CA PHE A 251 -21.09 12.34 -9.11
C PHE A 251 -22.51 12.92 -9.09
N ASP A 252 -23.43 12.29 -8.34
CA ASP A 252 -24.81 12.74 -8.15
C ASP A 252 -24.92 13.41 -6.76
#